data_AF-A0A9P0MG41-F1
#
_entry.id   AF-A0A9P0MG41-F1
#
_cell.length_a   1.000
_cell.length_b   1.000
_cell.length_c   1.000
_cell.angle_alpha   90.00
_cell.angle_beta   90.00
_cell.angle_gamma   90.00
#
_symmetry.space_group_name_H-M   'P 1'
#
loop_
_entity.id
_entity.type
_entity.pdbx_description
1 polymer ?
#
loop_
_entity_poly.entity_id
_entity_poly.type
_entity_poly.pdbx_seq_one_letter_code
_entity_poly.pdbx_strand_id
1 'polypeptide(L)'
;MPPENVRYHSSRRALDYIKNTLPKCYDPPPKRTEAIGASTNKSGFRRFYLSKKKGLHRGWWKNNMRDGLGKLIDKNKVEIYEGEFRNDVPNGYGVKSIIRPNGIIDLRYEGEFANGAPNGKGNLHTDTYHYIGQINKGKASGVGIAWYIDGSIYFGTWFGGKRMGQGMIVNIDAERLAYLLLPMGKRSFG
;
A
#
# COMPACT_ATOMS: atom_id res chain seq x y z
N MET A 1 -9.12 -3.69 36.07
CA MET A 1 -9.90 -4.37 35.01
C MET A 1 -10.14 -3.35 33.90
N PRO A 2 -9.70 -3.56 32.65
CA PRO A 2 -10.05 -2.64 31.58
C PRO A 2 -11.48 -2.95 31.09
N PRO A 3 -12.24 -1.94 30.61
CA PRO A 3 -13.62 -2.15 30.23
C PRO A 3 -13.73 -2.92 28.91
N GLU A 4 -14.61 -3.91 28.91
CA GLU A 4 -15.12 -4.61 27.74
C GLU A 4 -15.87 -3.63 26.82
N ASN A 5 -15.74 -3.85 25.51
CA ASN A 5 -16.48 -3.20 24.41
C ASN A 5 -15.91 -1.90 23.83
N VAL A 6 -14.73 -1.98 23.20
CA VAL A 6 -14.41 -1.08 22.07
C VAL A 6 -14.61 -1.85 20.77
N ARG A 7 -15.82 -1.78 20.21
CA ARG A 7 -16.07 -2.15 18.82
C ARG A 7 -15.44 -1.08 17.94
N TYR A 8 -14.38 -1.43 17.22
CA TYR A 8 -13.90 -0.64 16.09
C TYR A 8 -14.97 -0.69 14.99
N HIS A 9 -15.91 0.26 15.03
CA HIS A 9 -16.75 0.54 13.89
C HIS A 9 -15.84 1.15 12.82
N SER A 10 -15.34 0.31 11.90
CA SER A 10 -14.87 0.80 10.61
C SER A 10 -16.02 1.62 10.02
N SER A 11 -15.86 2.95 10.03
CA SER A 11 -16.92 3.83 9.59
C SER A 11 -17.27 3.46 8.16
N ARG A 12 -18.56 3.35 7.83
CA ARG A 12 -19.02 3.14 6.45
C ARG A 12 -18.33 4.13 5.49
N ARG A 13 -17.99 5.33 5.97
CA ARG A 13 -17.18 6.33 5.26
C ARG A 13 -15.76 5.89 4.91
N ALA A 14 -15.05 5.16 5.76
CA ALA A 14 -13.71 4.64 5.44
C ALA A 14 -13.77 3.52 4.38
N LEU A 15 -14.78 2.64 4.48
CA LEU A 15 -15.04 1.64 3.44
C LEU A 15 -15.50 2.28 2.12
N ASP A 16 -16.27 3.37 2.18
CA ASP A 16 -16.71 4.11 0.99
C ASP A 16 -15.57 4.91 0.35
N TYR A 17 -14.64 5.46 1.14
CA TYR A 17 -13.43 6.11 0.62
C TYR A 17 -12.54 5.09 -0.11
N ILE A 18 -12.30 3.92 0.47
CA ILE A 18 -11.54 2.84 -0.19
C ILE A 18 -12.23 2.39 -1.49
N LYS A 19 -13.57 2.32 -1.52
CA LYS A 19 -14.33 1.93 -2.73
C LYS A 19 -14.34 3.01 -3.82
N ASN A 20 -14.23 4.28 -3.45
CA ASN A 20 -14.45 5.41 -4.36
C ASN A 20 -13.18 6.16 -4.77
N THR A 21 -12.05 5.96 -4.08
CA THR A 21 -10.78 6.65 -4.38
C THR A 21 -9.71 5.71 -4.97
N LEU A 22 -9.90 4.38 -4.90
CA LEU A 22 -9.11 3.46 -5.71
C LEU A 22 -9.56 3.57 -7.17
N PRO A 23 -8.62 3.71 -8.15
CA PRO A 23 -8.98 3.60 -9.55
C PRO A 23 -9.71 2.28 -9.73
N LYS A 24 -10.96 2.38 -10.20
CA LYS A 24 -11.75 1.25 -10.67
C LYS A 24 -10.98 0.65 -11.84
N CYS A 25 -10.13 -0.35 -11.59
CA CYS A 25 -9.63 -1.25 -12.62
C CYS A 25 -10.81 -2.11 -13.11
N TYR A 26 -11.73 -1.47 -13.81
CA TYR A 26 -12.89 -2.08 -14.46
C TYR A 26 -12.49 -2.41 -15.88
N ASP A 27 -11.80 -3.54 -16.03
CA ASP A 27 -12.20 -4.45 -17.09
C ASP A 27 -12.99 -5.58 -16.43
N PRO A 28 -14.26 -5.81 -16.82
CA PRO A 28 -14.99 -6.97 -16.34
C PRO A 28 -14.16 -8.23 -16.64
N PRO A 29 -14.08 -9.20 -15.70
CA PRO A 29 -13.36 -10.42 -15.95
C PRO A 29 -13.91 -11.07 -17.23
N PRO A 30 -13.06 -11.50 -18.19
CA PRO A 30 -13.55 -12.33 -19.27
C PRO A 30 -14.29 -13.53 -18.69
N LYS A 31 -15.41 -13.89 -19.33
CA LYS A 31 -16.28 -15.00 -18.93
C LYS A 31 -15.45 -16.28 -18.81
N ARG A 32 -15.92 -17.18 -17.95
CA ARG A 32 -15.27 -18.43 -17.51
C ARG A 32 -15.02 -19.41 -18.67
N THR A 33 -13.99 -19.13 -19.47
CA THR A 33 -13.40 -19.97 -20.53
C THR A 33 -12.01 -19.34 -20.73
N GLU A 34 -10.87 -19.95 -20.46
CA GLU A 34 -10.43 -21.32 -20.68
C GLU A 34 -9.42 -21.69 -19.59
N ALA A 35 -9.61 -22.83 -18.93
CA ALA A 35 -8.49 -23.51 -18.29
C ALA A 35 -7.64 -24.10 -19.43
N ILE A 36 -6.75 -23.29 -20.01
CA ILE A 36 -5.84 -23.79 -21.04
C ILE A 36 -4.89 -24.78 -20.36
N GLY A 37 -4.91 -25.98 -20.91
CA GLY A 37 -4.21 -27.16 -20.43
C GLY A 37 -2.69 -26.98 -20.35
N ALA A 38 -2.09 -28.03 -19.80
CA ALA A 38 -0.66 -28.21 -19.69
C ALA A 38 0.09 -27.86 -20.99
N SER A 39 1.29 -27.26 -20.84
CA SER A 39 2.33 -27.15 -21.87
C SER A 39 2.07 -26.24 -23.08
N THR A 40 1.96 -24.93 -22.86
CA THR A 40 2.32 -23.91 -23.88
C THR A 40 3.02 -22.72 -23.20
N ASN A 41 3.96 -22.09 -23.91
CA ASN A 41 4.66 -20.88 -23.45
C ASN A 41 3.63 -19.80 -23.06
N LYS A 42 3.64 -19.34 -21.81
CA LYS A 42 2.68 -18.34 -21.31
C LYS A 42 3.08 -16.97 -21.83
N SER A 43 2.28 -16.50 -22.77
CA SER A 43 2.27 -15.11 -23.24
C SER A 43 0.85 -14.56 -23.23
N GLY A 44 0.70 -13.24 -23.08
CA GLY A 44 -0.59 -12.53 -23.01
C GLY A 44 -1.23 -12.51 -21.62
N PHE A 45 -2.41 -11.89 -21.50
CA PHE A 45 -3.15 -11.81 -20.24
C PHE A 45 -3.73 -13.16 -19.82
N ARG A 46 -3.46 -13.60 -18.57
CA ARG A 46 -3.91 -14.91 -18.07
C ARG A 46 -4.35 -14.87 -16.61
N ARG A 47 -5.27 -15.76 -16.26
CA ARG A 47 -5.67 -16.05 -14.88
C ARG A 47 -5.05 -17.38 -14.46
N PHE A 48 -4.02 -17.37 -13.61
CA PHE A 48 -3.41 -18.58 -13.07
C PHE A 48 -3.67 -18.74 -11.58
N TYR A 49 -4.18 -19.92 -11.23
CA TYR A 49 -4.09 -20.46 -9.88
C TYR A 49 -2.66 -20.96 -9.69
N LEU A 50 -1.78 -20.11 -9.11
CA LEU A 50 -0.62 -20.61 -8.37
C LEU A 50 -1.13 -21.73 -7.43
N SER A 51 -0.33 -22.77 -7.19
CA SER A 51 -0.82 -23.96 -6.47
C SER A 51 -1.59 -23.55 -5.20
N LYS A 52 -2.62 -24.31 -4.79
CA LYS A 52 -3.45 -23.99 -3.61
C LYS A 52 -2.62 -23.54 -2.39
N LYS A 53 -1.39 -24.07 -2.28
CA LYS A 53 -0.37 -23.78 -1.28
C LYS A 53 0.41 -22.46 -1.50
N LYS A 54 0.73 -22.05 -2.74
CA LYS A 54 1.66 -20.94 -3.02
C LYS A 54 1.00 -19.58 -3.31
N GLY A 55 -0.25 -19.51 -3.78
CA GLY A 55 -0.88 -18.21 -4.06
C GLY A 55 -1.91 -18.17 -5.19
N LEU A 56 -2.15 -16.99 -5.77
CA LEU A 56 -2.90 -16.75 -7.02
C LEU A 56 -2.22 -15.63 -7.83
N HIS A 57 -2.12 -15.74 -9.16
CA HIS A 57 -1.72 -14.63 -10.02
C HIS A 57 -2.70 -14.41 -11.16
N ARG A 58 -3.13 -13.16 -11.38
CA ARG A 58 -3.92 -12.74 -12.53
C ARG A 58 -3.26 -11.53 -13.16
N GLY A 59 -2.84 -11.63 -14.42
CA GLY A 59 -2.12 -10.54 -15.07
C GLY A 59 -1.48 -10.96 -16.40
N TRP A 60 -0.65 -10.07 -16.93
CA TRP A 60 0.09 -10.27 -18.16
C TRP A 60 1.28 -11.21 -17.98
N TRP A 61 1.55 -11.98 -19.03
CA TRP A 61 2.66 -12.92 -19.13
C TRP A 61 3.44 -12.70 -20.42
N LYS A 62 4.74 -12.97 -20.35
CA LYS A 62 5.64 -13.02 -21.49
C LYS A 62 6.68 -14.10 -21.21
N ASN A 63 6.85 -15.05 -22.14
CA ASN A 63 7.87 -16.09 -22.04
C ASN A 63 7.85 -16.86 -20.72
N ASN A 64 6.66 -17.28 -20.27
CA ASN A 64 6.45 -17.96 -18.99
C ASN A 64 6.69 -17.13 -17.72
N MET A 65 6.98 -15.84 -17.85
CA MET A 65 7.19 -14.92 -16.72
C MET A 65 6.04 -13.92 -16.62
N ARG A 66 5.74 -13.45 -15.41
CA ARG A 66 4.86 -12.29 -15.20
C ARG A 66 5.56 -11.05 -15.74
N ASP A 67 4.89 -10.34 -16.64
CA ASP A 67 5.45 -9.18 -17.33
C ASP A 67 4.29 -8.29 -17.76
N GLY A 68 4.29 -7.03 -17.32
CA GLY A 68 3.16 -6.11 -17.41
C GLY A 68 2.28 -6.09 -16.16
N LEU A 69 1.07 -5.57 -16.27
CA LEU A 69 0.16 -5.39 -15.12
C LEU A 69 -0.37 -6.71 -14.57
N GLY A 70 -0.47 -6.81 -13.24
CA GLY A 70 -1.04 -7.99 -12.61
C GLY A 70 -1.35 -7.82 -11.13
N LYS A 71 -2.04 -8.83 -10.59
CA LYS A 71 -2.32 -9.00 -9.17
C LYS A 71 -1.81 -10.36 -8.70
N LEU A 72 -1.00 -10.34 -7.67
CA LEU A 72 -0.45 -11.51 -6.99
C LEU A 72 -1.00 -11.57 -5.56
N ILE A 73 -1.44 -12.76 -5.16
CA ILE A 73 -1.75 -13.10 -3.78
C ILE A 73 -0.75 -14.18 -3.38
N ASP A 74 0.21 -13.85 -2.51
CA ASP A 74 1.15 -14.80 -1.92
C ASP A 74 0.62 -15.23 -0.56
N LYS A 75 0.11 -16.46 -0.49
CA LYS A 75 -0.48 -17.00 0.75
C LYS A 75 0.57 -17.33 1.81
N ASN A 76 1.81 -17.60 1.41
CA ASN A 76 2.88 -17.94 2.35
C ASN A 76 3.39 -16.70 3.07
N LYS A 77 3.43 -15.56 2.36
CA LYS A 77 3.83 -14.26 2.91
C LYS A 77 2.65 -13.44 3.44
N VAL A 78 1.43 -13.91 3.22
CA VAL A 78 0.18 -13.18 3.45
C VAL A 78 0.22 -11.78 2.81
N GLU A 79 0.75 -11.75 1.58
CA GLU A 79 1.02 -10.54 0.82
C GLU A 79 0.09 -10.48 -0.39
N ILE A 80 -0.43 -9.28 -0.68
CA ILE A 80 -1.10 -8.97 -1.94
C ILE A 80 -0.29 -7.89 -2.63
N TYR A 81 0.03 -8.10 -3.90
CA TYR A 81 0.61 -7.10 -4.77
C TYR A 81 -0.29 -6.86 -5.96
N GLU A 82 -0.49 -5.59 -6.34
CA GLU A 82 -1.19 -5.18 -7.54
C GLU A 82 -0.41 -4.07 -8.21
N GLY A 83 0.07 -4.31 -9.43
CA GLY A 83 0.94 -3.37 -10.13
C GLY A 83 1.69 -4.00 -11.28
N GLU A 84 2.75 -3.34 -11.68
CA GLU A 84 3.60 -3.76 -12.79
C GLU A 84 4.57 -4.88 -12.39
N PHE A 85 4.75 -5.83 -13.30
CA PHE A 85 5.76 -6.89 -13.23
C PHE A 85 6.73 -6.77 -14.40
N ARG A 86 7.96 -7.20 -14.18
CA ARG A 86 8.96 -7.41 -15.23
C ARG A 86 9.78 -8.64 -14.89
N ASN A 87 9.86 -9.60 -15.80
CA ASN A 87 10.60 -10.85 -15.58
C ASN A 87 10.30 -11.49 -14.21
N ASP A 88 9.01 -11.69 -13.91
CA ASP A 88 8.50 -12.31 -12.69
C ASP A 88 8.63 -11.51 -11.38
N VAL A 89 9.15 -10.29 -11.38
CA VAL A 89 9.28 -9.47 -10.16
C VAL A 89 8.47 -8.17 -10.26
N PRO A 90 7.90 -7.66 -9.14
CA PRO A 90 7.39 -6.30 -9.06
C PRO A 90 8.42 -5.28 -9.55
N ASN A 91 8.03 -4.47 -10.53
CA ASN A 91 8.91 -3.48 -11.16
C ASN A 91 8.07 -2.41 -11.84
N GLY A 92 8.27 -1.13 -11.53
CA GLY A 92 7.36 -0.05 -11.93
C GLY A 92 6.46 0.38 -10.76
N TYR A 93 5.27 0.89 -11.04
CA TYR A 93 4.35 1.33 -9.98
C TYR A 93 3.46 0.17 -9.50
N GLY A 94 3.13 0.18 -8.20
CA GLY A 94 2.23 -0.81 -7.63
C GLY A 94 1.80 -0.53 -6.20
N VAL A 95 0.97 -1.42 -5.69
CA VAL A 95 0.48 -1.45 -4.31
C VAL A 95 0.79 -2.81 -3.71
N LYS A 96 1.47 -2.83 -2.57
CA LYS A 96 1.72 -4.02 -1.77
C LYS A 96 1.03 -3.89 -0.42
N SER A 97 0.25 -4.90 -0.05
CA SER A 97 -0.37 -5.01 1.27
C SER A 97 0.08 -6.30 1.96
N ILE A 98 0.46 -6.20 3.23
CA ILE A 98 0.64 -7.35 4.13
C ILE A 98 -0.61 -7.41 5.00
N ILE A 99 -1.26 -8.57 5.03
CA ILE A 99 -2.51 -8.78 5.76
C ILE A 99 -2.24 -9.77 6.88
N ARG A 100 -2.65 -9.45 8.11
CA ARG A 100 -2.57 -10.37 9.24
C ARG A 100 -3.65 -11.45 9.14
N PRO A 101 -3.52 -12.60 9.83
CA PRO A 101 -4.53 -13.66 9.80
C PRO A 101 -5.96 -13.20 10.17
N ASN A 102 -6.09 -12.16 10.99
CA ASN A 102 -7.37 -11.55 11.37
C ASN A 102 -7.96 -10.59 10.32
N GLY A 103 -7.33 -10.46 9.15
CA GLY A 103 -7.77 -9.58 8.07
C GLY A 103 -7.33 -8.12 8.20
N ILE A 104 -6.62 -7.76 9.28
CA ILE A 104 -6.10 -6.40 9.47
C ILE A 104 -4.88 -6.19 8.57
N ILE A 105 -4.82 -5.05 7.89
CA ILE A 105 -3.65 -4.65 7.11
C ILE A 105 -2.53 -4.28 8.08
N ASP A 106 -1.42 -5.02 8.04
CA ASP A 106 -0.20 -4.75 8.81
C ASP A 106 0.61 -3.61 8.18
N LEU A 107 0.67 -3.62 6.86
CA LEU A 107 1.44 -2.68 6.06
C LEU A 107 0.76 -2.50 4.71
N ARG A 108 0.64 -1.26 4.24
CA ARG A 108 0.26 -0.93 2.86
C ARG A 108 1.27 0.03 2.28
N TYR A 109 1.95 -0.38 1.22
CA TYR A 109 2.80 0.47 0.41
C TYR A 109 2.17 0.71 -0.94
N GLU A 110 2.24 1.94 -1.42
CA GLU A 110 1.82 2.35 -2.75
C GLU A 110 2.90 3.26 -3.34
N GLY A 111 3.45 2.90 -4.49
CA GLY A 111 4.54 3.67 -5.08
C GLY A 111 5.39 2.85 -6.03
N GLU A 112 6.61 3.32 -6.21
CA GLU A 112 7.59 2.71 -7.11
C GLU A 112 8.19 1.41 -6.54
N PHE A 113 8.46 0.45 -7.43
CA PHE A 113 9.11 -0.82 -7.17
C PHE A 113 10.28 -1.00 -8.13
N ALA A 114 11.38 -1.53 -7.62
CA ALA A 114 12.50 -2.00 -8.42
C ALA A 114 13.00 -3.34 -7.88
N ASN A 115 13.24 -4.29 -8.78
CA ASN A 115 13.76 -5.62 -8.45
C ASN A 115 12.97 -6.34 -7.35
N GLY A 116 11.63 -6.23 -7.38
CA GLY A 116 10.74 -6.91 -6.45
C GLY A 116 10.55 -6.23 -5.10
N ALA A 117 11.19 -5.07 -4.86
CA ALA A 117 11.08 -4.34 -3.60
C ALA A 117 10.55 -2.91 -3.83
N PRO A 118 9.78 -2.34 -2.87
CA PRO A 118 9.49 -0.92 -2.84
C PRO A 118 10.78 -0.09 -2.93
N ASN A 119 10.88 0.78 -3.91
CA ASN A 119 12.08 1.58 -4.17
C ASN A 119 11.73 2.78 -5.05
N GLY A 120 12.08 4.00 -4.63
CA GLY A 120 11.69 5.24 -5.30
C GLY A 120 10.80 6.09 -4.39
N LYS A 121 9.85 6.84 -4.95
CA LYS A 121 8.86 7.58 -4.16
C LYS A 121 7.65 6.71 -3.86
N GLY A 122 7.07 6.89 -2.68
CA GLY A 122 5.83 6.23 -2.36
C GLY A 122 5.22 6.64 -1.04
N ASN A 123 4.09 6.01 -0.77
CA ASN A 123 3.25 6.16 0.38
C ASN A 123 3.24 4.85 1.16
N LEU A 124 3.73 4.87 2.40
CA LEU A 124 3.82 3.72 3.30
C LEU A 124 2.92 3.93 4.51
N HIS A 125 1.94 3.05 4.69
CA HIS A 125 1.15 2.96 5.90
C HIS A 125 1.60 1.74 6.70
N THR A 126 1.91 1.94 7.97
CA THR A 126 2.19 0.88 8.94
C THR A 126 1.16 0.94 10.07
N ASP A 127 1.33 0.07 11.05
CA ASP A 127 0.62 0.12 12.32
C ASP A 127 0.95 1.35 13.19
N THR A 128 2.03 2.05 12.90
CA THR A 128 2.62 3.07 13.78
C THR A 128 2.60 4.46 13.14
N TYR A 129 2.70 4.53 11.82
CA TYR A 129 2.70 5.80 11.09
C TYR A 129 2.25 5.64 9.65
N HIS A 130 1.83 6.75 9.08
CA HIS A 130 1.70 6.96 7.64
C HIS A 130 2.88 7.82 7.17
N TYR A 131 3.55 7.43 6.09
CA TYR A 131 4.72 8.11 5.54
C TYR A 131 4.57 8.37 4.05
N ILE A 132 4.98 9.56 3.61
CA ILE A 132 5.11 9.91 2.20
C ILE A 132 6.53 10.43 1.98
N GLY A 133 7.25 9.83 1.04
CA GLY A 133 8.60 10.25 0.71
C GLY A 133 9.39 9.20 -0.06
N GLN A 134 10.71 9.26 0.08
CA GLN A 134 11.62 8.33 -0.58
C GLN A 134 11.66 6.99 0.20
N ILE A 135 11.65 5.90 -0.54
CA ILE A 135 11.64 4.54 -0.02
C ILE A 135 12.80 3.79 -0.67
N ASN A 136 13.55 3.06 0.14
CA ASN A 136 14.62 2.20 -0.33
C ASN A 136 14.46 0.80 0.28
N LYS A 137 14.29 -0.21 -0.58
CA LYS A 137 14.07 -1.61 -0.20
C LYS A 137 13.00 -1.78 0.89
N GLY A 138 11.85 -1.10 0.73
CA GLY A 138 10.73 -1.20 1.67
C GLY A 138 10.82 -0.34 2.93
N LYS A 139 11.86 0.50 3.08
CA LYS A 139 12.04 1.35 4.27
C LYS A 139 12.07 2.83 3.90
N ALA A 140 11.50 3.67 4.76
CA ALA A 140 11.62 5.13 4.65
C ALA A 140 13.10 5.55 4.58
N SER A 141 13.39 6.47 3.66
CA SER A 141 14.73 6.93 3.33
C SER A 141 14.68 8.36 2.80
N GLY A 142 15.82 9.06 2.79
CA GLY A 142 15.90 10.41 2.24
C GLY A 142 14.91 11.38 2.90
N VAL A 143 14.28 12.28 2.16
CA VAL A 143 13.33 13.27 2.71
C VAL A 143 11.90 12.75 2.64
N GLY A 144 11.15 12.94 3.74
CA GLY A 144 9.72 12.64 3.74
C GLY A 144 8.98 13.15 4.98
N ILE A 145 7.68 12.91 4.97
CA ILE A 145 6.73 13.33 6.01
C ILE A 145 6.10 12.07 6.61
N ALA A 146 6.04 11.99 7.94
CA ALA A 146 5.31 10.96 8.65
C ALA A 146 4.24 11.56 9.58
N TRP A 147 3.07 10.94 9.60
CA TRP A 147 1.99 11.18 10.55
C TRP A 147 1.91 9.98 11.49
N TYR A 148 1.95 10.22 12.79
CA TYR A 148 1.92 9.19 13.81
C TYR A 148 0.52 9.04 14.41
N ILE A 149 0.27 7.89 15.05
CA ILE A 149 -1.00 7.60 15.75
C ILE A 149 -1.30 8.60 16.87
N ASP A 150 -0.27 9.13 17.52
CA ASP A 150 -0.41 10.15 18.57
C ASP A 150 -0.76 11.55 18.00
N GLY A 151 -0.94 11.66 16.68
CA GLY A 151 -1.23 12.92 15.99
C GLY A 151 0.00 13.75 15.67
N SER A 152 1.19 13.37 16.14
CA SER A 152 2.42 14.09 15.80
C SER A 152 2.75 13.94 14.30
N ILE A 153 3.36 14.98 13.75
CA ILE A 153 3.81 15.01 12.35
C ILE A 153 5.30 15.27 12.34
N TYR A 154 6.07 14.42 11.66
CA TYR A 154 7.49 14.63 11.43
C TYR A 154 7.76 14.93 9.96
N PHE A 155 8.44 16.05 9.69
CA PHE A 155 9.02 16.37 8.39
C PHE A 155 10.54 16.32 8.53
N GLY A 156 11.24 15.53 7.72
CA GLY A 156 12.70 15.52 7.78
C GLY A 156 13.36 14.37 7.04
N THR A 157 14.63 14.14 7.36
CA THR A 157 15.42 13.07 6.75
C THR A 157 15.23 11.71 7.45
N TRP A 158 15.38 10.65 6.67
CA TRP A 158 15.14 9.26 7.02
C TRP A 158 16.25 8.36 6.49
N PHE A 159 16.59 7.32 7.23
CA PHE A 159 17.50 6.28 6.78
C PHE A 159 17.12 4.94 7.41
N GLY A 160 16.92 3.92 6.56
CA GLY A 160 16.62 2.57 7.03
C GLY A 160 15.35 2.47 7.88
N GLY A 161 14.34 3.31 7.59
CA GLY A 161 13.07 3.33 8.33
C GLY A 161 13.10 4.15 9.62
N LYS A 162 14.22 4.81 9.93
CA LYS A 162 14.37 5.65 11.12
C LYS A 162 14.52 7.11 10.71
N ARG A 163 13.95 8.01 11.51
CA ARG A 163 14.25 9.45 11.46
C ARG A 163 15.76 9.62 11.69
N MET A 164 16.43 10.39 10.84
CA MET A 164 17.87 10.62 10.92
C MET A 164 18.19 11.99 10.35
N GLY A 165 19.12 12.75 10.92
CA GLY A 165 19.53 14.06 10.39
C GLY A 165 18.56 15.19 10.78
N GLN A 166 18.40 16.18 9.90
CA GLN A 166 17.58 17.36 10.16
C GLN A 166 16.09 17.04 10.00
N GLY A 167 15.27 17.57 10.90
CA GLY A 167 13.83 17.44 10.83
C GLY A 167 13.10 18.30 11.85
N MET A 168 11.81 18.48 11.62
CA MET A 168 10.87 19.19 12.47
C MET A 168 9.76 18.23 12.88
N ILE A 169 9.50 18.14 14.18
CA ILE A 169 8.32 17.45 14.71
C ILE A 169 7.32 18.48 15.20
N VAL A 170 6.08 18.33 14.78
CA VAL A 170 4.94 19.12 15.27
C VAL A 170 4.08 18.18 16.09
N ASN A 171 4.03 18.41 17.39
CA ASN A 171 3.06 17.78 18.26
C ASN A 171 1.76 18.56 18.15
N ILE A 172 0.68 17.84 17.89
CA ILE A 172 -0.64 18.40 17.88
C ILE A 172 -1.22 18.21 19.27
N ASP A 173 -1.02 19.21 20.12
CA ASP A 173 -1.89 19.35 21.29
C ASP A 173 -3.30 19.73 20.80
N ALA A 174 -4.33 19.36 21.56
CA ALA A 174 -5.73 19.58 21.18
C ALA A 174 -6.04 21.03 20.75
N GLU A 175 -5.31 22.01 21.29
CA GLU A 175 -5.43 23.44 20.95
C GLU A 175 -4.91 23.79 19.55
N ARG A 176 -3.91 23.09 19.01
CA ARG A 176 -3.33 23.38 17.68
C ARG A 176 -4.14 22.78 16.52
N LEU A 177 -4.93 21.74 16.77
CA LEU A 177 -5.88 21.18 15.80
C LEU A 177 -6.96 22.19 15.41
N ALA A 178 -7.40 23.02 16.36
CA ALA A 178 -8.35 24.10 16.09
C ALA A 178 -7.79 25.10 15.05
N TYR A 179 -6.50 25.44 15.14
CA TYR A 179 -5.87 26.38 14.21
C TYR A 179 -5.68 25.84 12.79
N LEU A 180 -5.50 24.52 12.63
CA LEU A 180 -5.35 23.88 11.30
C LEU A 180 -6.69 23.58 10.61
N LEU A 181 -7.77 23.45 11.37
CA LEU A 181 -9.11 23.12 10.85
C LEU A 181 -9.96 24.38 10.57
N LEU A 182 -9.47 25.58 10.89
CA LEU A 182 -10.15 26.81 10.50
C LEU A 182 -9.93 27.05 8.99
N PRO A 183 -11.00 27.21 8.19
CA PRO A 183 -10.86 27.66 6.81
C PRO A 183 -10.13 29.01 6.80
N MET A 184 -9.21 29.21 5.85
CA MET A 184 -8.29 30.35 5.77
C MET A 184 -8.96 31.75 5.78
N GLY A 185 -10.29 31.84 5.77
CA GLY A 185 -11.07 33.08 5.79
C GLY A 185 -11.51 33.59 7.18
N LYS A 186 -11.18 32.92 8.29
CA LYS A 186 -11.49 33.42 9.66
C LYS A 186 -10.25 33.58 10.54
N ARG A 187 -9.19 34.17 9.98
CA ARG A 187 -8.06 34.68 10.77
C ARG A 187 -8.32 36.15 11.08
N SER A 188 -9.13 36.45 12.09
CA SER A 188 -9.09 37.77 12.71
C SER A 188 -8.05 37.71 13.83
N PHE A 189 -6.96 38.45 13.68
CA PHE A 189 -6.15 38.85 14.82
C PHE A 189 -6.99 39.88 15.60
N GLY A 190 -7.34 39.53 16.83
CA GLY A 190 -7.94 40.40 17.82
C GLY A 190 -7.29 40.10 19.16
#